data_AF-A0AAP0KHX1-F1
#
_entry.id   AF-A0AAP0KHX1-F1
#
_cell.length_a   1.000
_cell.length_b   1.000
_cell.length_c   1.000
_cell.angle_alpha   90.00
_cell.angle_beta   90.00
_cell.angle_gamma   90.00
#
_symmetry.space_group_name_H-M   'P 1'
#
loop_
_entity.id
_entity.type
_entity.pdbx_description
1 polymer ?
#
loop_
_entity_poly.entity_id
_entity_poly.type
_entity_poly.pdbx_seq_one_letter_code
_entity_poly.pdbx_strand_id
1 'polypeptide(L)'
;MAETKMDALPAKEMSLAEQHCKMADIVLCLGTSLQITPACNLPMRSVRGGGQMVIVNLQQTPKDKKASLVIHGLVDKVMLGVMNLLGLRIPPYVRLDLFQVNLKLFHRNAERKYVKWTLRVASVHGQRAQLPFLSSVEVSFPERPELKPAILHKQPFLLKREMLKSRPVKILLSLHFGDGCGCSCTSIEFTVDFQVSEESFKNDKDVVLQKLRDAAIQDWHCGQLAVIERETLSSPRTETTTYAVVTSIVGNKFSAIAGNGKLSVNCKQNGLLLGSNIKKRRSEVIKRDEISQKQQKVY
;
A
#
# COMPACT_ATOMS: atom_id res chain seq x y z
N MET A 1 36.74 29.13 -9.52
CA MET A 1 36.23 27.76 -9.60
C MET A 1 35.47 27.48 -8.32
N ALA A 2 34.16 27.23 -8.39
CA ALA A 2 33.39 26.87 -7.21
C ALA A 2 33.67 25.40 -6.88
N GLU A 3 34.50 25.15 -5.86
CA GLU A 3 34.56 23.83 -5.24
C GLU A 3 33.18 23.53 -4.67
N THR A 4 32.49 22.57 -5.27
CA THR A 4 31.30 21.96 -4.69
C THR A 4 31.77 21.24 -3.43
N LYS A 5 31.69 21.92 -2.29
CA LYS A 5 32.01 21.35 -0.99
C LYS A 5 30.99 20.25 -0.73
N MET A 6 31.39 19.01 -0.96
CA MET A 6 30.56 17.84 -0.67
C MET A 6 30.30 17.84 0.83
N ASP A 7 29.02 17.76 1.22
CA ASP A 7 28.66 17.78 2.63
C ASP A 7 29.37 16.64 3.36
N ALA A 8 29.87 16.95 4.56
CA ALA A 8 30.56 15.96 5.37
C ALA A 8 29.58 14.84 5.76
N LEU A 9 30.04 13.59 5.67
CA LEU A 9 29.24 12.46 6.15
C LEU A 9 28.97 12.60 7.66
N PRO A 10 27.78 12.19 8.14
CA PRO A 10 27.48 12.15 9.56
C PRO A 10 28.53 11.36 10.35
N ALA A 11 29.22 12.04 11.28
CA ALA A 11 30.41 11.51 11.92
C ALA A 11 30.15 10.26 12.78
N LYS A 12 28.97 10.19 13.43
CA LYS A 12 28.59 9.06 14.28
C LYS A 12 28.38 7.80 13.45
N GLU A 13 27.62 7.91 12.37
CA GLU A 13 27.32 6.84 11.43
C GLU A 13 28.58 6.34 10.73
N MET A 14 29.46 7.28 10.33
CA MET A 14 30.73 6.95 9.70
C MET A 14 31.67 6.20 10.66
N SER A 15 31.80 6.66 11.91
CA SER A 15 32.62 6.00 12.93
C SER A 15 32.15 4.57 13.21
N LEU A 16 30.83 4.37 13.37
CA LEU A 16 30.25 3.04 13.55
C LEU A 16 30.49 2.16 12.33
N ALA A 17 30.30 2.67 11.12
CA ALA A 17 30.55 1.94 9.89
C ALA A 17 32.02 1.49 9.76
N GLU A 18 32.97 2.37 10.10
CA GLU A 18 34.40 2.05 10.12
C GLU A 18 34.71 0.95 11.14
N GLN A 19 34.17 1.05 12.36
CA GLN A 19 34.37 0.05 13.41
C GLN A 19 33.82 -1.31 12.98
N HIS A 20 32.59 -1.36 12.48
CA HIS A 20 31.98 -2.61 11.99
C HIS A 20 32.79 -3.22 10.83
N CYS A 21 33.22 -2.42 9.86
CA CYS A 21 34.04 -2.92 8.77
C CYS A 21 35.39 -3.44 9.26
N LYS A 22 36.02 -2.80 10.24
CA LYS A 22 37.31 -3.25 10.78
C LYS A 22 37.20 -4.62 11.47
N MET A 23 36.07 -4.92 12.11
CA MET A 23 35.83 -6.18 12.82
C MET A 23 35.25 -7.30 11.95
N ALA A 24 34.79 -6.98 10.73
CA ALA A 24 34.09 -7.93 9.89
C ALA A 24 35.05 -8.91 9.21
N ASP A 25 34.75 -10.21 9.32
CA ASP A 25 35.43 -11.28 8.58
C ASP A 25 35.10 -11.25 7.09
N ILE A 26 33.92 -10.72 6.73
CA ILE A 26 33.47 -10.55 5.36
C ILE A 26 32.69 -9.24 5.20
N VAL A 27 32.98 -8.51 4.12
CA VAL A 27 32.22 -7.35 3.66
C VAL A 27 31.71 -7.59 2.24
N LEU A 28 30.39 -7.50 2.07
CA LEU A 28 29.72 -7.65 0.79
C LEU A 28 29.32 -6.29 0.22
N CYS A 29 29.89 -5.93 -0.92
CA CYS A 29 29.55 -4.71 -1.66
C CYS A 29 28.54 -5.03 -2.76
N LEU A 30 27.30 -4.56 -2.62
CA LEU A 30 26.22 -4.81 -3.57
C LEU A 30 25.85 -3.53 -4.32
N GLY A 31 25.92 -3.56 -5.66
CA GLY A 31 25.40 -2.48 -6.52
C GLY A 31 26.05 -1.11 -6.31
N THR A 32 27.31 -1.06 -5.87
CA THR A 32 28.07 0.17 -5.66
C THR A 32 29.29 0.23 -6.56
N SER A 33 29.56 1.41 -7.13
CA SER A 33 30.75 1.66 -7.96
C SER A 33 32.02 1.81 -7.13
N LEU A 34 31.92 2.00 -5.81
CA LEU A 34 33.03 2.25 -4.88
C LEU A 34 33.96 3.40 -5.32
N GLN A 35 33.38 4.50 -5.81
CA GLN A 35 34.14 5.69 -6.25
C GLN A 35 34.13 6.83 -5.23
N ILE A 36 33.07 6.96 -4.44
CA ILE A 36 32.87 8.14 -3.58
C ILE A 36 33.61 7.99 -2.24
N THR A 37 34.54 8.91 -1.99
CA THR A 37 35.29 9.01 -0.73
C THR A 37 34.45 9.75 0.32
N PRO A 38 34.49 9.36 1.61
CA PRO A 38 35.29 8.28 2.19
C PRO A 38 34.63 6.90 2.18
N ALA A 39 33.33 6.79 1.87
CA ALA A 39 32.57 5.54 1.98
C ALA A 39 33.17 4.37 1.17
N CYS A 40 33.76 4.63 0.00
CA CYS A 40 34.41 3.61 -0.84
C CYS A 40 35.61 2.91 -0.18
N ASN A 41 36.15 3.48 0.90
CA ASN A 41 37.28 2.91 1.64
C ASN A 41 36.84 2.08 2.85
N LEU A 42 35.54 2.07 3.20
CA LEU A 42 35.02 1.27 4.31
C LEU A 42 35.28 -0.24 4.12
N PRO A 43 34.99 -0.85 2.96
CA PRO A 43 35.28 -2.29 2.77
C PRO A 43 36.76 -2.63 2.91
N MET A 44 37.65 -1.68 2.59
CA MET A 44 39.09 -1.87 2.72
C MET A 44 39.55 -1.95 4.19
N ARG A 45 38.75 -1.47 5.15
CA ARG A 45 39.03 -1.63 6.58
C ARG A 45 38.99 -3.10 7.00
N SER A 46 38.03 -3.87 6.46
CA SER A 46 37.93 -5.33 6.70
C SER A 46 39.13 -6.06 6.14
N VAL A 47 39.50 -5.79 4.88
CA VAL A 47 40.68 -6.40 4.23
C VAL A 47 41.97 -6.13 5.03
N ARG A 48 42.14 -4.90 5.54
CA ARG A 48 43.28 -4.56 6.41
C ARG A 48 43.24 -5.23 7.78
N GLY A 49 42.05 -5.59 8.26
CA GLY A 49 41.83 -6.36 9.48
C GLY A 49 41.97 -7.88 9.30
N GLY A 50 42.27 -8.36 8.08
CA GLY A 50 42.38 -9.79 7.77
C GLY A 50 41.09 -10.43 7.24
N GLY A 51 39.99 -9.66 7.15
CA GLY A 51 38.74 -10.10 6.54
C GLY A 51 38.76 -10.10 5.01
N GLN A 52 37.65 -10.53 4.42
CA GLN A 52 37.46 -10.64 2.97
C GLN A 52 36.49 -9.59 2.45
N MET A 53 36.71 -9.15 1.21
CA MET A 53 35.79 -8.27 0.50
C MET A 53 35.25 -8.98 -0.74
N VAL A 54 33.93 -9.02 -0.87
CA VAL A 54 33.22 -9.58 -2.03
C VAL A 54 32.45 -8.46 -2.72
N ILE A 55 32.58 -8.35 -4.04
CA ILE A 55 31.92 -7.31 -4.82
C ILE A 55 30.93 -7.95 -5.80
N VAL A 56 29.68 -7.48 -5.78
CA VAL A 56 28.65 -7.82 -6.76
C VAL A 56 28.18 -6.54 -7.43
N ASN A 57 28.60 -6.33 -8.67
CA ASN A 57 28.22 -5.15 -9.43
C ASN A 57 28.29 -5.42 -10.94
N LEU A 58 27.38 -4.82 -11.72
CA LEU A 58 27.38 -4.98 -13.17
C LEU A 58 28.64 -4.41 -13.83
N GLN A 59 29.17 -3.32 -13.28
CA GLN A 59 30.34 -2.62 -13.79
C GLN A 59 31.56 -2.90 -12.92
N GLN A 60 32.74 -2.76 -13.50
CA GLN A 60 34.00 -2.81 -12.76
C GLN A 60 34.06 -1.70 -11.70
N THR A 61 34.72 -1.99 -10.58
CA THR A 61 34.96 -1.01 -9.51
C THR A 61 36.46 -0.76 -9.33
N PRO A 62 36.86 0.42 -8.78
CA PRO A 62 38.27 0.70 -8.49
C PRO A 62 38.91 -0.26 -7.47
N LYS A 63 38.10 -1.08 -6.77
CA LYS A 63 38.54 -1.97 -5.69
C LYS A 63 38.52 -3.44 -6.09
N ASP A 64 38.16 -3.78 -7.33
CA ASP A 64 38.04 -5.17 -7.82
C ASP A 64 39.32 -5.98 -7.56
N LYS A 65 40.49 -5.40 -7.82
CA LYS A 65 41.79 -6.06 -7.60
C LYS A 65 42.08 -6.42 -6.13
N LYS A 66 41.34 -5.83 -5.19
CA LYS A 66 41.49 -6.05 -3.75
C LYS A 66 40.39 -6.94 -3.17
N ALA A 67 39.39 -7.28 -3.98
CA ALA A 67 38.33 -8.19 -3.58
C ALA A 67 38.80 -9.64 -3.66
N SER A 68 38.34 -10.46 -2.73
CA SER A 68 38.55 -11.91 -2.76
C SER A 68 37.67 -12.58 -3.82
N LEU A 69 36.52 -11.98 -4.14
CA LEU A 69 35.62 -12.43 -5.19
C LEU A 69 34.90 -11.23 -5.82
N VAL A 70 34.81 -11.21 -7.15
CA VAL A 70 34.04 -10.23 -7.92
C VAL A 70 33.04 -10.97 -8.80
N ILE A 71 31.77 -10.60 -8.69
CA ILE A 71 30.68 -11.16 -9.50
C ILE A 71 30.06 -10.04 -10.34
N HIS A 72 30.20 -10.12 -11.66
CA HIS A 72 29.56 -9.20 -12.59
C HIS A 72 28.16 -9.69 -12.96
N GLY A 73 27.15 -9.24 -12.23
CA GLY A 73 25.78 -9.67 -12.43
C GLY A 73 24.74 -8.80 -11.71
N LEU A 74 23.48 -9.07 -12.01
CA LEU A 74 22.35 -8.45 -11.31
C LEU A 74 22.34 -8.92 -9.85
N VAL A 75 22.39 -7.97 -8.91
CA VAL A 75 22.41 -8.24 -7.46
C VAL A 75 21.27 -9.17 -7.07
N ASP A 76 20.05 -8.92 -7.55
CA ASP A 76 18.88 -9.74 -7.22
C ASP A 76 19.05 -11.21 -7.61
N LYS A 77 19.66 -11.51 -8.78
CA LYS A 77 19.90 -12.88 -9.23
C LYS A 77 20.97 -13.57 -8.37
N VAL A 78 22.03 -12.83 -8.04
CA VAL A 78 23.12 -13.34 -7.18
C VAL A 78 22.58 -13.63 -5.78
N MET A 79 21.87 -12.67 -5.18
CA MET A 79 21.31 -12.83 -3.84
C MET A 79 20.24 -13.93 -3.80
N LEU A 80 19.45 -14.11 -4.86
CA LEU A 80 18.55 -15.26 -4.96
C LEU A 80 19.31 -16.60 -4.91
N GLY A 81 20.42 -16.71 -5.65
CA GLY A 81 21.30 -17.88 -5.60
C GLY A 81 21.90 -18.10 -4.21
N VAL A 82 22.39 -17.05 -3.57
CA VAL A 82 22.94 -17.10 -2.19
C VAL A 82 21.87 -17.58 -1.21
N MET A 83 20.66 -17.01 -1.25
CA MET A 83 19.56 -17.42 -0.38
C MET A 83 19.18 -18.89 -0.58
N ASN A 84 19.15 -19.36 -1.83
CA ASN A 84 18.91 -20.78 -2.15
C ASN A 84 20.00 -21.69 -1.58
N LEU A 85 21.28 -21.33 -1.71
CA LEU A 85 22.41 -22.10 -1.18
C LEU A 85 22.42 -22.13 0.35
N LEU A 86 22.00 -21.05 1.00
CA LEU A 86 21.86 -20.98 2.46
C LEU A 86 20.57 -21.65 2.97
N GLY A 87 19.70 -22.13 2.09
CA GLY A 87 18.38 -22.67 2.47
C GLY A 87 17.45 -21.63 3.10
N LEU A 88 17.68 -20.34 2.83
CA LEU A 88 16.90 -19.23 3.38
C LEU A 88 15.88 -18.73 2.35
N ARG A 89 14.66 -18.43 2.81
CA ARG A 89 13.63 -17.80 1.97
C ARG A 89 13.70 -16.29 2.09
N ILE A 90 13.55 -15.60 0.95
CA ILE A 90 13.37 -14.15 0.94
C ILE A 90 11.92 -13.86 1.40
N PRO A 91 11.71 -13.15 2.51
CA PRO A 91 10.36 -12.88 3.00
C PRO A 91 9.60 -11.96 2.02
N PRO A 92 8.28 -12.12 1.91
CA PRO A 92 7.47 -11.21 1.12
C PRO A 92 7.48 -9.80 1.74
N TYR A 93 7.50 -8.80 0.87
CA TYR A 93 7.32 -7.40 1.23
C TYR A 93 5.83 -7.05 1.20
N VAL A 94 5.33 -6.53 2.32
CA VAL A 94 3.96 -6.01 2.45
C VAL A 94 4.03 -4.49 2.59
N ARG A 95 3.50 -3.78 1.60
CA ARG A 95 3.34 -2.33 1.65
C ARG A 95 2.06 -2.01 2.44
N LEU A 96 2.24 -1.28 3.53
CA LEU A 96 1.16 -0.70 4.32
C LEU A 96 1.15 0.81 4.12
N ASP A 97 -0.01 1.37 3.79
CA ASP A 97 -0.23 2.80 3.80
C ASP A 97 -1.24 3.16 4.90
N LEU A 98 -1.08 4.35 5.47
CA LEU A 98 -1.94 4.86 6.54
C LEU A 98 -2.75 6.06 6.06
N PHE A 99 -4.01 6.14 6.49
CA PHE A 99 -4.87 7.28 6.21
C PHE A 99 -5.89 7.48 7.33
N GLN A 100 -6.56 8.62 7.28
CA GLN A 100 -7.60 9.00 8.24
C GLN A 100 -8.91 9.25 7.52
N VAL A 101 -9.99 8.79 8.12
CA VAL A 101 -11.35 9.18 7.76
C VAL A 101 -11.83 10.14 8.84
N ASN A 102 -12.06 11.40 8.44
CA ASN A 102 -12.47 12.49 9.30
C ASN A 102 -13.93 12.84 9.00
N LEU A 103 -14.83 12.53 9.92
CA LEU A 103 -16.23 12.92 9.88
C LEU A 103 -16.46 14.09 10.83
N LYS A 104 -16.97 15.21 10.32
CA LYS A 104 -17.35 16.37 11.13
C LYS A 104 -18.83 16.65 10.98
N LEU A 105 -19.53 16.77 12.11
CA LEU A 105 -20.94 17.09 12.19
C LEU A 105 -21.11 18.53 12.71
N PHE A 106 -21.81 19.36 11.94
CA PHE A 106 -22.05 20.76 12.27
C PHE A 106 -23.45 20.91 12.86
N HIS A 107 -23.55 20.79 14.18
CA HIS A 107 -24.77 21.07 14.91
C HIS A 107 -24.93 22.59 15.08
N ARG A 108 -25.65 23.22 14.15
CA ARG A 108 -25.89 24.67 14.20
C ARG A 108 -27.05 25.09 15.11
N ASN A 109 -27.97 24.18 15.46
CA ASN A 109 -29.07 24.35 16.43
C ASN A 109 -29.77 23.00 16.71
N ALA A 110 -30.32 22.80 17.91
CA ALA A 110 -31.05 21.59 18.30
C ALA A 110 -32.34 21.37 17.45
N GLU A 111 -33.02 22.46 17.11
CA GLU A 111 -34.32 22.44 16.41
C GLU A 111 -34.25 22.15 14.89
N ARG A 112 -33.08 22.27 14.27
CA ARG A 112 -32.96 22.01 12.83
C ARG A 112 -33.05 20.51 12.56
N LYS A 113 -34.04 20.12 11.76
CA LYS A 113 -34.24 18.74 11.25
C LYS A 113 -33.06 18.22 10.41
N TYR A 114 -32.29 19.13 9.82
CA TYR A 114 -31.14 18.82 8.98
C TYR A 114 -29.81 19.06 9.71
N VAL A 115 -28.82 18.23 9.40
CA VAL A 115 -27.44 18.35 9.86
C VAL A 115 -26.49 18.45 8.67
N LYS A 116 -25.62 19.46 8.71
CA LYS A 116 -24.51 19.59 7.77
C LYS A 116 -23.37 18.72 8.26
N TRP A 117 -22.78 17.95 7.36
CA TRP A 117 -21.65 17.10 7.69
C TRP A 117 -20.60 17.14 6.59
N THR A 118 -19.37 16.85 6.99
CA THR A 118 -18.26 16.71 6.06
C THR A 118 -17.51 15.43 6.35
N LEU A 119 -17.25 14.66 5.30
CA LEU A 119 -16.40 13.48 5.34
C LEU A 119 -15.15 13.77 4.53
N ARG A 120 -14.00 13.55 5.13
CA ARG A 120 -12.69 13.74 4.49
C ARG A 120 -11.84 12.51 4.65
N VAL A 121 -11.29 12.02 3.54
CA VAL A 121 -10.18 11.06 3.55
C VAL A 121 -8.88 11.85 3.47
N ALA A 122 -7.99 11.70 4.46
CA ALA A 122 -6.77 12.50 4.62
C ALA A 122 -5.56 11.66 5.00
N SER A 123 -4.36 12.22 4.80
CA SER A 123 -3.12 11.60 5.26
C SER A 123 -2.91 11.77 6.77
N VAL A 124 -2.33 10.76 7.40
CA VAL A 124 -1.85 10.83 8.80
C VAL A 124 -0.72 11.85 9.00
N HIS A 125 -0.05 12.27 7.91
CA HIS A 125 1.03 13.26 7.95
C HIS A 125 0.53 14.71 7.82
N GLY A 126 -0.79 14.93 7.85
CA GLY A 126 -1.40 16.25 7.89
C GLY A 126 -2.37 16.53 6.74
N GLN A 127 -3.21 17.55 6.91
CA GLN A 127 -4.36 17.83 6.03
C GLN A 127 -4.01 18.27 4.60
N ARG A 128 -2.77 18.71 4.37
CA ARG A 128 -2.25 19.11 3.05
C ARG A 128 -1.43 18.00 2.38
N ALA A 129 -1.04 16.97 3.13
CA ALA A 129 -0.29 15.86 2.59
C ALA A 129 -1.20 15.01 1.70
N GLN A 130 -0.70 14.67 0.51
CA GLN A 130 -1.43 13.85 -0.44
C GLN A 130 -1.39 12.37 -0.01
N LEU A 131 -2.38 11.62 -0.49
CA LEU A 131 -2.47 10.16 -0.42
C LEU A 131 -2.08 9.60 -1.80
N PRO A 132 -0.79 9.34 -2.07
CA PRO A 132 -0.33 8.96 -3.40
C PRO A 132 -0.82 7.57 -3.84
N PHE A 133 -1.19 6.72 -2.89
CA PHE A 133 -1.72 5.38 -3.17
C PHE A 133 -3.20 5.38 -3.58
N LEU A 134 -3.89 6.53 -3.58
CA LEU A 134 -5.30 6.65 -3.98
C LEU A 134 -5.46 7.43 -5.27
N SER A 135 -6.22 6.86 -6.20
CA SER A 135 -6.64 7.50 -7.45
C SER A 135 -7.98 8.25 -7.28
N SER A 136 -8.93 7.66 -6.56
CA SER A 136 -10.20 8.29 -6.24
C SER A 136 -10.85 7.66 -5.01
N VAL A 137 -11.83 8.37 -4.45
CA VAL A 137 -12.65 7.88 -3.34
C VAL A 137 -14.11 7.97 -3.72
N GLU A 138 -14.82 6.85 -3.72
CA GLU A 138 -16.27 6.80 -3.89
C GLU A 138 -16.97 6.71 -2.54
N VAL A 139 -18.00 7.53 -2.35
CA VAL A 139 -18.87 7.51 -1.19
C VAL A 139 -20.27 7.15 -1.67
N SER A 140 -20.81 6.04 -1.18
CA SER A 140 -22.15 5.57 -1.50
C SER A 140 -22.97 5.29 -0.22
N PHE A 141 -24.28 5.19 -0.39
CA PHE A 141 -25.24 5.10 0.72
C PHE A 141 -26.21 3.92 0.46
N PRO A 142 -25.80 2.68 0.78
CA PRO A 142 -26.55 1.48 0.39
C PRO A 142 -28.01 1.46 0.85
N GLU A 143 -28.30 2.04 2.01
CA GLU A 143 -29.63 2.02 2.64
C GLU A 143 -30.44 3.29 2.36
N ARG A 144 -29.90 4.23 1.59
CA ARG A 144 -30.47 5.56 1.33
C ARG A 144 -30.49 5.86 -0.18
N PRO A 145 -31.42 5.28 -0.96
CA PRO A 145 -31.51 5.50 -2.40
C PRO A 145 -31.74 6.98 -2.78
N GLU A 146 -32.25 7.79 -1.85
CA GLU A 146 -32.40 9.23 -2.02
C GLU A 146 -31.06 9.99 -2.08
N LEU A 147 -29.98 9.41 -1.55
CA LEU A 147 -28.65 10.00 -1.53
C LEU A 147 -27.83 9.52 -2.71
N LYS A 148 -27.53 10.44 -3.63
CA LYS A 148 -26.67 10.15 -4.79
C LYS A 148 -25.23 9.84 -4.32
N PRO A 149 -24.62 8.74 -4.80
CA PRO A 149 -23.19 8.49 -4.62
C PRO A 149 -22.34 9.65 -5.14
N ALA A 150 -21.12 9.76 -4.63
CA ALA A 150 -20.16 10.78 -5.05
C ALA A 150 -18.77 10.15 -5.25
N ILE A 151 -18.17 10.37 -6.40
CA ILE A 151 -16.80 9.94 -6.70
C ILE A 151 -15.90 11.18 -6.67
N LEU A 152 -14.87 11.13 -5.83
CA LEU A 152 -13.92 12.20 -5.57
C LEU A 152 -12.60 11.87 -6.26
N HIS A 153 -12.32 12.49 -7.41
CA HIS A 153 -11.09 12.26 -8.18
C HIS A 153 -9.94 13.21 -7.82
N LYS A 154 -10.20 14.25 -7.02
CA LYS A 154 -9.20 15.27 -6.69
C LYS A 154 -9.00 15.36 -5.19
N GLN A 155 -7.74 15.45 -4.79
CA GLN A 155 -7.36 15.70 -3.41
C GLN A 155 -7.48 17.20 -3.08
N PRO A 156 -7.96 17.59 -1.89
CA PRO A 156 -8.38 16.72 -0.79
C PRO A 156 -9.71 16.01 -1.10
N PHE A 157 -9.78 14.72 -0.79
CA PHE A 157 -11.01 13.93 -0.92
C PHE A 157 -12.00 14.37 0.17
N LEU A 158 -12.84 15.35 -0.14
CA LEU A 158 -13.76 15.98 0.78
C LEU A 158 -15.18 15.97 0.21
N LEU A 159 -16.09 15.31 0.90
CA LEU A 159 -17.52 15.39 0.64
C LEU A 159 -18.19 16.27 1.68
N LYS A 160 -19.02 17.22 1.23
CA LYS A 160 -19.89 18.03 2.10
C LYS A 160 -21.34 17.81 1.70
N ARG A 161 -22.20 17.48 2.65
CA ARG A 161 -23.62 17.22 2.42
C ARG A 161 -24.44 17.72 3.61
N GLU A 162 -25.74 17.78 3.40
CA GLU A 162 -26.73 18.07 4.43
C GLU A 162 -27.79 16.98 4.37
N MET A 163 -28.21 16.45 5.52
CA MET A 163 -29.20 15.38 5.57
C MET A 163 -30.08 15.46 6.81
N LEU A 164 -31.23 14.77 6.78
CA LEU A 164 -32.15 14.67 7.91
C LEU A 164 -31.52 13.86 9.05
N LYS A 165 -31.65 14.36 10.29
CA LYS A 165 -31.15 13.72 11.51
C LYS A 165 -31.94 12.48 11.96
N SER A 166 -32.93 12.04 11.19
CA SER A 166 -34.00 11.16 11.68
C SER A 166 -33.60 9.72 11.98
N ARG A 167 -32.56 9.19 11.33
CA ARG A 167 -32.03 7.84 11.59
C ARG A 167 -30.55 7.74 11.16
N PRO A 168 -29.78 6.78 11.73
CA PRO A 168 -28.41 6.52 11.31
C PRO A 168 -28.29 6.29 9.80
N VAL A 169 -27.10 6.56 9.27
CA VAL A 169 -26.79 6.36 7.84
C VAL A 169 -25.56 5.51 7.69
N LYS A 170 -25.74 4.36 7.04
CA LYS A 170 -24.64 3.53 6.58
C LYS A 170 -23.96 4.16 5.37
N ILE A 171 -22.65 4.34 5.48
CA ILE A 171 -21.80 4.88 4.43
C ILE A 171 -20.84 3.76 4.00
N LEU A 172 -20.79 3.52 2.70
CA LEU A 172 -19.79 2.66 2.08
C LEU A 172 -18.77 3.56 1.36
N LEU A 173 -17.54 3.52 1.86
CA LEU A 173 -16.40 4.28 1.36
C LEU A 173 -15.50 3.36 0.55
N SER A 174 -15.56 3.45 -0.77
CA SER A 174 -14.69 2.70 -1.68
C SER A 174 -13.45 3.52 -2.02
N LEU A 175 -12.30 2.98 -1.64
CA LEU A 175 -10.98 3.55 -1.88
C LEU A 175 -10.43 2.93 -3.16
N HIS A 176 -10.34 3.71 -4.23
CA HIS A 176 -9.71 3.26 -5.47
C HIS A 176 -8.22 3.53 -5.40
N PHE A 177 -7.44 2.48 -5.59
CA PHE A 177 -6.00 2.55 -5.50
C PHE A 177 -5.39 3.13 -6.78
N GLY A 178 -4.24 3.78 -6.63
CA GLY A 178 -3.44 4.29 -7.74
C GLY A 178 -2.45 3.24 -8.26
N ASP A 179 -1.67 3.66 -9.27
CA ASP A 179 -0.65 2.81 -9.88
C ASP A 179 0.36 2.30 -8.83
N GLY A 180 0.82 1.07 -9.02
CA GLY A 180 1.77 0.40 -8.12
C GLY A 180 1.14 -0.30 -6.90
N CYS A 181 -0.19 -0.24 -6.74
CA CYS A 181 -0.91 -1.07 -5.78
C CYS A 181 -1.21 -2.47 -6.36
N GLY A 182 -1.30 -3.48 -5.50
CA GLY A 182 -1.55 -4.88 -5.88
C GLY A 182 -3.02 -5.20 -6.20
N CYS A 183 -3.93 -4.26 -5.97
CA CYS A 183 -5.36 -4.39 -6.20
C CYS A 183 -5.96 -3.05 -6.63
N SER A 184 -7.16 -3.05 -7.21
CA SER A 184 -7.80 -1.84 -7.77
C SER A 184 -8.53 -0.99 -6.74
N CYS A 185 -9.06 -1.60 -5.68
CA CYS A 185 -9.81 -0.90 -4.65
C CYS A 185 -9.98 -1.74 -3.38
N THR A 186 -10.38 -1.08 -2.30
CA THR A 186 -10.95 -1.69 -1.10
C THR A 186 -12.13 -0.85 -0.61
N SER A 187 -12.94 -1.36 0.29
CA SER A 187 -14.10 -0.64 0.81
C SER A 187 -14.17 -0.70 2.33
N ILE A 188 -14.59 0.41 2.94
CA ILE A 188 -14.88 0.51 4.37
C ILE A 188 -16.36 0.81 4.53
N GLU A 189 -17.03 0.06 5.39
CA GLU A 189 -18.41 0.31 5.78
C GLU A 189 -18.42 0.83 7.22
N PHE A 190 -19.12 1.94 7.47
CA PHE A 190 -19.36 2.45 8.80
C PHE A 190 -20.71 3.15 8.89
N THR A 191 -21.26 3.18 10.10
CA THR A 191 -22.57 3.79 10.36
C THR A 191 -22.40 5.12 11.05
N VAL A 192 -23.02 6.17 10.51
CA VAL A 192 -23.04 7.49 11.13
C VAL A 192 -24.33 7.65 11.91
N ASP A 193 -24.23 7.68 13.23
CA ASP A 193 -25.31 8.07 14.12
C ASP A 193 -25.16 9.56 14.50
N PHE A 194 -26.18 10.38 14.24
CA PHE A 194 -26.13 11.83 14.50
C PHE A 194 -26.34 12.21 15.97
N GLN A 195 -26.68 11.25 16.83
CA GLN A 195 -26.97 11.43 18.25
C GLN A 195 -25.89 10.81 19.12
N VAL A 196 -25.40 9.62 18.76
CA VAL A 196 -24.41 8.86 19.54
C VAL A 196 -23.08 8.82 18.80
N SER A 197 -21.98 9.06 19.52
CA SER A 197 -20.63 8.87 19.00
C SER A 197 -20.04 7.54 19.44
N GLU A 198 -19.24 6.92 18.58
CA GLU A 198 -18.43 5.78 18.97
C GLU A 198 -17.33 6.23 19.95
N GLU A 199 -16.96 5.31 20.85
CA GLU A 199 -15.93 5.53 21.86
C GLU A 199 -14.55 5.69 21.21
N SER A 200 -13.76 6.60 21.79
CA SER A 200 -12.37 6.76 21.41
C SER A 200 -11.56 5.56 21.89
N PHE A 201 -10.68 5.05 21.06
CA PHE A 201 -9.72 4.02 21.45
C PHE A 201 -8.41 4.19 20.71
N LYS A 202 -7.35 3.64 21.29
CA LYS A 202 -6.02 3.65 20.69
C LYS A 202 -5.35 2.30 20.91
N ASN A 203 -5.10 1.59 19.81
CA ASN A 203 -4.36 0.35 19.84
C ASN A 203 -2.85 0.63 19.73
N ASP A 204 -2.05 -0.33 20.17
CA ASP A 204 -0.63 -0.35 19.84
C ASP A 204 -0.45 -0.48 18.33
N LYS A 205 0.11 0.57 17.72
CA LYS A 205 0.28 0.68 16.28
C LYS A 205 1.13 -0.45 15.73
N ASP A 206 2.24 -0.79 16.36
CA ASP A 206 3.18 -1.77 15.82
C ASP A 206 2.57 -3.18 15.88
N VAL A 207 1.81 -3.49 16.94
CA VAL A 207 1.07 -4.75 17.07
C VAL A 207 -0.02 -4.86 15.99
N VAL A 208 -0.79 -3.80 15.74
CA VAL A 208 -1.85 -3.81 14.71
C VAL A 208 -1.23 -3.97 13.31
N LEU A 209 -0.17 -3.23 13.00
CA LEU A 209 0.51 -3.33 11.71
C LEU A 209 1.12 -4.71 11.50
N GLN A 210 1.72 -5.31 12.54
CA GLN A 210 2.28 -6.65 12.42
C GLN A 210 1.20 -7.70 12.14
N LYS A 211 0.10 -7.70 12.91
CA LYS A 211 -1.05 -8.60 12.66
C LYS A 211 -1.60 -8.46 11.24
N LEU A 212 -1.71 -7.22 10.75
CA LEU A 212 -2.18 -6.95 9.40
C LEU A 212 -1.20 -7.48 8.34
N ARG A 213 0.12 -7.36 8.54
CA ARG A 213 1.12 -7.97 7.64
C ARG A 213 1.01 -9.49 7.63
N ASP A 214 0.88 -10.10 8.80
CA ASP A 214 0.83 -11.56 8.92
C ASP A 214 -0.42 -12.13 8.23
N ALA A 215 -1.58 -11.51 8.44
CA ALA A 215 -2.83 -11.86 7.74
C ALA A 215 -2.70 -11.67 6.23
N ALA A 216 -2.08 -10.57 5.78
CA ALA A 216 -1.87 -10.30 4.36
C ALA A 216 -0.97 -11.35 3.70
N ILE A 217 0.09 -11.78 4.39
CA ILE A 217 1.02 -12.82 3.91
C ILE A 217 0.32 -14.18 3.87
N GLN A 218 -0.47 -14.50 4.90
CA GLN A 218 -1.21 -15.76 5.00
C GLN A 218 -2.24 -15.91 3.87
N ASP A 219 -3.04 -14.88 3.63
CA ASP A 219 -4.13 -14.91 2.65
C ASP A 219 -3.67 -14.49 1.24
N TRP A 220 -2.44 -13.96 1.13
CA TRP A 220 -1.91 -13.32 -0.08
C TRP A 220 -2.87 -12.27 -0.66
N HIS A 221 -3.45 -11.44 0.21
CA HIS A 221 -4.58 -10.58 -0.13
C HIS A 221 -4.28 -9.07 0.07
N CYS A 222 -4.35 -8.33 -1.03
CA CYS A 222 -4.29 -6.86 -1.04
C CYS A 222 -5.66 -6.25 -0.70
N GLY A 223 -5.66 -5.10 -0.05
CA GLY A 223 -6.87 -4.35 0.33
C GLY A 223 -7.36 -4.63 1.75
N GLN A 224 -6.70 -5.53 2.49
CA GLN A 224 -7.00 -5.76 3.92
C GLN A 224 -6.79 -4.47 4.72
N LEU A 225 -7.66 -4.24 5.69
CA LEU A 225 -7.74 -3.01 6.49
C LEU A 225 -7.74 -3.34 7.98
N ALA A 226 -7.15 -2.45 8.77
CA ALA A 226 -7.27 -2.48 10.23
C ALA A 226 -7.41 -1.06 10.79
N VAL A 227 -8.20 -0.92 11.86
CA VAL A 227 -8.33 0.36 12.58
C VAL A 227 -7.25 0.44 13.65
N ILE A 228 -6.43 1.49 13.61
CA ILE A 228 -5.38 1.73 14.61
C ILE A 228 -5.97 2.46 15.81
N GLU A 229 -6.67 3.55 15.55
CA GLU A 229 -7.22 4.42 16.60
C GLU A 229 -8.45 5.14 16.08
N ARG A 230 -9.30 5.52 17.03
CA ARG A 230 -10.42 6.42 16.81
C ARG A 230 -10.38 7.50 17.88
N GLU A 231 -10.50 8.75 17.44
CA GLU A 231 -10.60 9.91 18.31
C GLU A 231 -11.90 10.65 18.04
N THR A 232 -12.65 10.89 19.11
CA THR A 232 -13.90 11.64 19.10
C THR A 232 -13.73 12.93 19.90
N LEU A 233 -14.04 14.07 19.28
CA LEU A 233 -14.14 15.39 19.92
C LEU A 233 -15.59 15.86 19.88
N SER A 234 -16.09 16.48 20.94
CA SER A 234 -17.52 16.81 21.10
C SER A 234 -17.95 18.19 20.56
N SER A 235 -17.04 19.15 20.38
CA SER A 235 -17.39 20.53 19.98
C SER A 235 -16.40 21.16 18.99
N PRO A 236 -16.72 21.24 17.68
CA PRO A 236 -17.81 20.53 16.99
C PRO A 236 -17.54 19.03 16.93
N ARG A 237 -18.61 18.21 16.90
CA ARG A 237 -18.49 16.76 16.85
C ARG A 237 -17.63 16.31 15.67
N THR A 238 -16.44 15.80 15.97
CA THR A 238 -15.43 15.37 15.00
C THR A 238 -15.00 13.98 15.39
N GLU A 239 -15.16 13.04 14.47
CA GLU A 239 -14.67 11.68 14.57
C GLU A 239 -13.57 11.47 13.56
N THR A 240 -12.40 11.11 14.05
CA THR A 240 -11.22 10.78 13.26
C THR A 240 -10.92 9.32 13.48
N THR A 241 -10.96 8.51 12.42
CA THR A 241 -10.56 7.10 12.48
C THR A 241 -9.32 6.91 11.62
N THR A 242 -8.24 6.41 12.22
CA THR A 242 -6.98 6.11 11.52
C THR A 242 -6.98 4.64 11.09
N TYR A 243 -6.78 4.41 9.81
CA TYR A 243 -6.73 3.08 9.20
C TYR A 243 -5.32 2.76 8.71
N ALA A 244 -4.96 1.49 8.80
CA ALA A 244 -3.90 0.88 8.01
C ALA A 244 -4.51 0.04 6.89
N VAL A 245 -3.92 0.10 5.70
CA VAL A 245 -4.35 -0.69 4.55
C VAL A 245 -3.17 -1.36 3.86
N VAL A 246 -3.35 -2.62 3.47
CA VAL A 246 -2.41 -3.35 2.63
C VAL A 246 -2.62 -2.92 1.18
N THR A 247 -1.68 -2.15 0.63
CA THR A 247 -1.78 -1.64 -0.75
C THR A 247 -1.01 -2.49 -1.74
N SER A 248 -0.02 -3.27 -1.30
CA SER A 248 0.74 -4.16 -2.18
C SER A 248 1.39 -5.29 -1.40
N ILE A 249 1.48 -6.45 -2.03
CA ILE A 249 2.24 -7.60 -1.54
C ILE A 249 3.11 -8.08 -2.68
N VAL A 250 4.43 -8.07 -2.46
CA VAL A 250 5.42 -8.52 -3.43
C VAL A 250 6.25 -9.59 -2.77
N GLY A 251 6.37 -10.74 -3.41
CA GLY A 251 7.28 -11.78 -2.94
C GLY A 251 7.72 -12.65 -4.09
N ASN A 252 8.82 -13.37 -3.87
CA ASN A 252 9.30 -14.33 -4.84
C ASN A 252 8.32 -15.51 -4.89
N LYS A 253 7.55 -15.62 -5.98
CA LYS A 253 6.72 -16.80 -6.27
C LYS A 253 7.56 -18.06 -6.60
N PHE A 254 8.89 -17.96 -6.58
CA PHE A 254 9.81 -19.09 -6.71
C PHE A 254 9.88 -19.90 -5.42
N SER A 255 8.76 -20.53 -5.10
CA SER A 255 8.65 -21.61 -4.11
C SER A 255 7.78 -22.71 -4.72
N ALA A 256 8.13 -23.18 -5.91
CA ALA A 256 7.64 -24.43 -6.51
C ALA A 256 8.41 -24.77 -7.80
N ILE A 257 9.72 -25.06 -7.69
CA ILE A 257 10.39 -25.89 -8.71
C ILE A 257 11.07 -27.03 -7.97
N ALA A 258 10.24 -27.93 -7.46
CA ALA A 258 10.56 -29.32 -7.19
C ALA A 258 9.22 -30.08 -7.27
N GLY A 259 8.79 -30.37 -8.51
CA GLY A 259 7.54 -31.10 -8.79
C GLY A 259 6.83 -30.57 -10.02
N ASN A 260 6.88 -31.34 -11.10
CA ASN A 260 6.17 -31.10 -12.36
C ASN A 260 4.69 -30.73 -12.15
N GLY A 261 4.27 -29.58 -12.70
CA GLY A 261 2.85 -29.24 -12.84
C GLY A 261 2.64 -27.78 -13.22
N LYS A 262 2.23 -27.53 -14.47
CA LYS A 262 1.69 -26.22 -14.89
C LYS A 262 0.44 -25.91 -14.05
N LEU A 263 0.49 -24.85 -13.24
CA LEU A 263 -0.73 -24.23 -12.71
C LEU A 263 -0.94 -22.85 -13.34
N SER A 264 -2.00 -22.73 -14.13
CA SER A 264 -2.58 -21.45 -14.52
C SER A 264 -3.37 -20.89 -13.34
N VAL A 265 -3.10 -19.65 -12.94
CA VAL A 265 -3.90 -18.97 -11.92
C VAL A 265 -5.09 -18.28 -12.60
N ASN A 266 -6.28 -18.86 -12.44
CA ASN A 266 -7.55 -18.18 -12.68
C ASN A 266 -7.89 -17.34 -11.44
N CYS A 267 -8.04 -16.03 -11.62
CA CYS A 267 -8.53 -15.12 -10.59
C CYS A 267 -10.06 -15.30 -10.47
N LYS A 268 -10.52 -15.97 -9.41
CA LYS A 268 -11.95 -16.00 -9.05
C LYS A 268 -12.24 -14.83 -8.10
N GLN A 269 -13.03 -13.88 -8.57
CA GLN A 269 -13.76 -12.94 -7.72
C GLN A 269 -14.78 -13.74 -6.92
N ASN A 270 -14.69 -13.74 -5.60
CA ASN A 270 -15.78 -14.17 -4.72
C ASN A 270 -15.97 -13.11 -3.63
N GLY A 271 -17.07 -12.36 -3.76
CA GLY A 271 -17.66 -11.64 -2.64
C GLY A 271 -18.25 -12.62 -1.64
N LEU A 272 -18.17 -12.29 -0.36
CA LEU A 272 -18.88 -13.00 0.69
C LEU A 272 -20.39 -12.81 0.52
N LEU A 273 -21.10 -13.94 0.52
CA LEU A 273 -22.55 -14.05 0.55
C LEU A 273 -23.07 -13.95 2.01
N LEU A 274 -24.04 -13.08 2.25
CA LEU A 274 -25.14 -13.37 3.18
C LEU A 274 -26.42 -13.47 2.35
N GLY A 275 -27.15 -14.57 2.53
CA GLY A 275 -28.19 -15.02 1.61
C GLY A 275 -29.52 -14.27 1.70
N SER A 276 -30.24 -14.26 0.58
CA SER A 276 -31.70 -14.46 0.55
C SER A 276 -32.17 -14.80 -0.87
N ASN A 277 -33.11 -15.75 -0.93
CA ASN A 277 -33.70 -16.35 -2.12
C ASN A 277 -34.43 -15.34 -3.02
N ILE A 278 -34.05 -15.24 -4.30
CA ILE A 278 -34.97 -14.77 -5.37
C ILE A 278 -34.80 -15.63 -6.63
N LYS A 279 -35.92 -16.22 -7.05
CA LYS A 279 -36.11 -17.09 -8.23
C LYS A 279 -35.75 -16.35 -9.52
N LYS A 280 -34.86 -16.93 -10.34
CA LYS A 280 -34.63 -16.54 -11.75
C LYS A 280 -35.82 -16.98 -12.61
N ARG A 281 -36.56 -16.02 -13.19
CA ARG A 281 -37.38 -16.25 -14.39
C ARG A 281 -36.53 -15.96 -15.62
N ARG A 282 -36.39 -16.98 -16.48
CA ARG A 282 -35.87 -16.88 -17.85
C ARG A 282 -36.92 -16.19 -18.72
N SER A 283 -36.49 -15.29 -19.60
CA SER A 283 -37.26 -14.86 -20.77
C SER A 283 -36.42 -15.12 -22.02
N GLU A 284 -36.87 -16.09 -22.79
CA GLU A 284 -36.46 -16.40 -24.16
C GLU A 284 -37.03 -15.36 -25.12
N VAL A 285 -36.23 -14.83 -26.05
CA VAL A 285 -36.72 -14.24 -27.30
C VAL A 285 -35.76 -14.59 -28.44
N ILE A 286 -36.07 -15.71 -29.09
CA ILE A 286 -36.21 -15.98 -30.54
C ILE A 286 -35.28 -15.25 -31.55
N LYS A 287 -34.57 -16.08 -32.33
CA LYS A 287 -33.88 -15.82 -33.61
C LYS A 287 -34.86 -15.55 -34.77
N ARG A 288 -34.43 -14.73 -35.73
CA ARG A 288 -34.71 -14.66 -37.21
C ARG A 288 -34.37 -13.22 -37.65
N ASP A 289 -33.69 -12.89 -38.74
CA ASP A 289 -33.29 -13.57 -39.97
C ASP A 289 -32.01 -12.92 -40.52
N GLU A 290 -31.16 -13.71 -41.16
CA GLU A 290 -30.23 -13.24 -42.19
C GLU A 290 -31.01 -13.02 -43.49
N ILE A 291 -30.75 -11.94 -44.22
CA ILE A 291 -30.58 -11.91 -45.69
C ILE A 291 -30.24 -10.48 -46.16
N SER A 292 -29.29 -10.43 -47.10
CA SER A 292 -29.04 -9.41 -48.12
C SER A 292 -27.93 -8.38 -47.89
N GLN A 293 -26.75 -8.77 -48.36
CA GLN A 293 -25.78 -7.88 -48.97
C GLN A 293 -26.41 -7.13 -50.16
N LYS A 294 -26.20 -5.81 -50.27
CA LYS A 294 -25.92 -5.14 -51.54
C LYS A 294 -25.29 -3.76 -51.36
N GLN A 295 -24.30 -3.53 -52.21
CA GLN A 295 -23.44 -2.38 -52.45
C GLN A 295 -24.14 -1.02 -52.63
N GLN A 296 -23.45 0.07 -52.26
CA GLN A 296 -23.19 1.34 -52.98
C GLN A 296 -22.70 2.38 -51.94
N LYS A 297 -21.45 2.85 -51.87
CA LYS A 297 -20.64 3.70 -52.77
C LYS A 297 -21.31 5.05 -53.13
N VAL A 298 -20.59 6.14 -52.79
CA VAL A 298 -20.70 7.55 -53.26
C VAL A 298 -21.96 8.28 -52.75
N TYR A 299 -21.98 9.50 -52.20
CA TYR A 299 -21.07 10.65 -52.07
C TYR A 299 -20.93 11.07 -50.59
#